data_AF-B4ENT9-F1
#
_entry.id   AF-B4ENT9-F1
#
_cell.length_a   1.000
_cell.length_b   1.000
_cell.length_c   1.000
_cell.angle_alpha   90.00
_cell.angle_beta   90.00
_cell.angle_gamma   90.00
#
_symmetry.space_group_name_H-M   'P 1'
#
loop_
_entity.id
_entity.type
_entity.pdbx_description
1 polymer ?
#
loop_
_entity_poly.entity_id
_entity_poly.type
_entity_poly.pdbx_seq_one_letter_code
_entity_poly.pdbx_strand_id
1 'polypeptide(L)' 'MTDSDFSELAARVDAVGQTMLRLIGHLEEQGCVDGVRFSQALRRFGAARRQLPDPIQARGGEVVLQMVQMLDEARSRR' A
#
# COMPACT_ATOMS: atom_id res chain seq x y z
N MET A 1 -6.21 -4.28 25.54
CA MET A 1 -5.28 -3.64 24.58
C MET A 1 -5.38 -2.16 24.84
N THR A 2 -4.27 -1.52 25.19
CA THR A 2 -4.25 -0.11 25.58
C THR A 2 -4.15 0.78 24.34
N ASP A 3 -4.57 2.05 24.43
CA ASP A 3 -4.42 3.01 23.33
C ASP A 3 -2.95 3.17 22.88
N SER A 4 -2.01 2.95 23.80
CA SER A 4 -0.58 2.91 23.49
C SER A 4 -0.20 1.75 22.58
N ASP A 5 -0.78 0.55 22.80
CA ASP A 5 -0.49 -0.63 21.98
C ASP A 5 -1.03 -0.46 20.56
N PHE A 6 -2.21 0.16 20.41
CA PHE A 6 -2.79 0.49 19.10
C PHE A 6 -1.96 1.55 18.37
N SER A 7 -1.50 2.58 19.07
CA SER A 7 -0.68 3.66 18.50
C SER A 7 0.66 3.14 17.98
N GLU A 8 1.32 2.28 18.77
CA GLU A 8 2.58 1.64 18.37
C GLU A 8 2.38 0.72 17.16
N LEU A 9 1.30 -0.06 17.12
CA LEU A 9 0.98 -0.90 15.97
C LEU A 9 0.72 -0.04 14.72
N ALA A 10 -0.04 1.04 14.85
CA ALA A 10 -0.31 1.96 13.75
C ALA A 10 0.98 2.59 13.22
N ALA A 11 1.87 3.03 14.10
CA ALA A 11 3.17 3.59 13.73
C ALA A 11 4.05 2.58 12.97
N ARG A 12 4.09 1.31 13.41
CA ARG A 12 4.83 0.25 12.71
C ARG A 12 4.26 -0.03 11.32
N VAL A 13 2.94 -0.09 11.20
CA VAL A 13 2.27 -0.33 9.91
C VAL A 13 2.53 0.83 8.96
N ASP A 14 2.43 2.07 9.43
CA ASP A 14 2.76 3.25 8.62
C ASP A 14 4.23 3.24 8.17
N ALA A 15 5.17 2.99 9.10
CA ALA A 15 6.59 2.92 8.78
C ALA A 15 6.89 1.87 7.69
N VAL A 16 6.33 0.66 7.80
CA VAL A 16 6.46 -0.38 6.77
C VAL A 16 5.87 0.08 5.44
N GLY A 17 4.69 0.70 5.47
CA GLY A 17 4.06 1.27 4.29
C GLY A 17 4.97 2.28 3.59
N GLN A 18 5.46 3.28 4.32
CA GLN A 18 6.36 4.32 3.81
C GLN A 18 7.68 3.74 3.26
N THR A 19 8.28 2.77 3.94
CA THR A 19 9.50 2.10 3.46
C THR A 19 9.25 1.38 2.13
N MET A 20 8.15 0.66 2.00
CA MET A 20 7.80 -0.03 0.75
C MET A 20 7.54 0.96 -0.39
N LEU A 21 6.83 2.07 -0.13
CA LEU A 21 6.58 3.11 -1.12
C LEU A 21 7.90 3.70 -1.65
N ARG A 22 8.86 4.00 -0.76
CA ARG A 22 10.19 4.51 -1.12
C ARG A 22 11.00 3.49 -1.93
N LEU A 23 10.96 2.22 -1.52
CA LEU A 23 11.66 1.15 -2.24
C LEU A 23 11.13 1.01 -3.67
N ILE A 24 9.82 1.00 -3.86
CA ILE A 24 9.21 0.93 -5.20
C ILE A 24 9.60 2.14 -6.04
N GLY A 25 9.52 3.36 -5.47
CA GLY A 25 9.95 4.57 -6.16
C GLY A 25 11.41 4.53 -6.63
N HIS A 26 12.31 4.01 -5.79
CA HIS A 26 13.73 3.84 -6.13
C HIS A 26 13.94 2.80 -7.25
N LEU A 27 13.22 1.68 -7.21
CA LEU A 27 13.30 0.64 -8.24
C LEU A 27 12.68 1.10 -9.58
N GLU A 28 11.65 1.94 -9.55
CA GLU A 28 11.09 2.59 -10.75
C GLU A 28 12.14 3.51 -11.41
N GLU A 29 12.85 4.32 -10.63
CA GLU A 29 13.90 5.24 -11.12
C GLU A 29 15.08 4.48 -11.76
N GLN A 30 15.38 3.29 -11.27
CA GLN A 30 16.39 2.39 -11.85
C GLN A 30 15.88 1.57 -13.04
N GLY A 31 14.61 1.72 -13.42
CA GLY A 31 13.99 0.94 -14.50
C GLY A 31 13.80 -0.55 -14.18
N CYS A 32 13.94 -0.94 -12.90
CA CYS A 32 13.77 -2.32 -12.44
C CYS A 32 12.29 -2.70 -12.26
N VAL A 33 11.43 -1.71 -12.06
CA VAL A 33 9.97 -1.89 -11.90
C VAL A 33 9.23 -0.95 -12.83
N ASP A 34 8.29 -1.50 -13.60
CA ASP A 34 7.25 -0.70 -14.26
C ASP A 34 6.22 -0.28 -13.22
N GLY A 35 6.33 0.97 -12.79
CA GLY A 35 5.47 1.54 -11.76
C GLY A 35 3.99 1.54 -12.08
N VAL A 36 3.63 1.80 -13.34
CA VAL A 36 2.23 1.83 -13.78
C VAL A 36 1.65 0.43 -13.71
N ARG A 37 2.38 -0.56 -14.25
CA ARG A 37 1.96 -1.96 -14.21
C ARG A 37 1.90 -2.50 -12.79
N PHE A 38 2.84 -2.09 -11.92
CA PHE A 38 2.84 -2.45 -10.51
C PHE A 38 1.61 -1.89 -9.78
N SER A 39 1.32 -0.58 -9.92
CA SER A 39 0.10 0.02 -9.37
C SER A 39 -1.16 -0.72 -9.86
N GLN A 40 -1.26 -1.06 -11.15
CA GLN A 40 -2.40 -1.83 -11.68
C GLN A 40 -2.52 -3.24 -11.10
N ALA A 41 -1.41 -3.94 -10.87
CA ALA A 41 -1.42 -5.26 -10.20
C ALA A 41 -1.95 -5.16 -8.77
N LEU A 42 -1.50 -4.15 -8.02
CA LEU A 42 -1.99 -3.90 -6.66
C LEU A 42 -3.47 -3.51 -6.61
N ARG A 43 -3.98 -2.72 -7.57
CA ARG A 43 -5.42 -2.42 -7.65
C ARG A 43 -6.26 -3.68 -7.83
N ARG A 44 -5.82 -4.60 -8.70
CA ARG A 44 -6.49 -5.89 -8.91
C ARG A 44 -6.47 -6.73 -7.63
N PHE A 45 -5.33 -6.80 -6.96
CA PHE A 45 -5.19 -7.52 -5.70
C PHE A 45 -6.10 -6.94 -4.60
N GLY A 46 -6.06 -5.62 -4.40
CA GLY A 46 -6.90 -4.93 -3.42
C GLY A 46 -8.40 -5.11 -3.69
N ALA A 47 -8.82 -4.99 -4.95
CA ALA A 47 -10.20 -5.22 -5.36
C ALA A 47 -10.64 -6.68 -5.11
N ALA A 48 -9.80 -7.66 -5.45
CA ALA A 48 -10.09 -9.07 -5.18
C ALA A 48 -10.20 -9.35 -3.67
N ARG A 49 -9.31 -8.78 -2.86
CA ARG A 49 -9.37 -8.92 -1.40
C ARG A 49 -10.63 -8.31 -0.80
N ARG A 50 -11.08 -7.16 -1.33
CA ARG A 50 -12.30 -6.48 -0.88
C ARG A 50 -13.57 -7.33 -1.05
N GLN A 51 -13.56 -8.26 -2.00
CA GLN A 51 -14.68 -9.17 -2.28
C GLN A 51 -14.67 -10.42 -1.41
N LEU A 52 -13.63 -10.62 -0.58
CA LEU A 52 -13.57 -11.78 0.31
C LEU A 52 -14.59 -11.63 1.46
N PRO A 53 -15.20 -12.74 1.90
CA PRO A 53 -16.23 -12.71 2.94
C PRO A 53 -15.70 -12.37 4.34
N ASP A 54 -14.39 -12.51 4.58
CA ASP A 54 -13.75 -12.15 5.84
C ASP A 54 -13.57 -10.61 5.92
N PRO A 55 -14.19 -9.92 6.90
CA PRO A 55 -14.07 -8.47 7.07
C PRO A 55 -12.63 -7.97 7.22
N ILE A 56 -11.73 -8.76 7.82
CA ILE A 56 -10.32 -8.40 7.98
C ILE A 56 -9.63 -8.39 6.62
N GLN A 57 -9.93 -9.38 5.78
CA GLN A 57 -9.40 -9.45 4.42
C GLN A 57 -9.95 -8.33 3.55
N ALA A 58 -11.24 -8.04 3.68
CA ALA A 58 -11.88 -6.95 2.95
C ALA A 58 -11.26 -5.60 3.31
N ARG A 59 -11.04 -5.36 4.62
CA ARG A 59 -10.36 -4.14 5.10
C ARG A 59 -8.91 -4.07 4.64
N GLY A 60 -8.20 -5.19 4.62
CA GLY A 60 -6.86 -5.28 4.04
C GLY A 60 -6.83 -4.89 2.57
N GLY A 61 -7.87 -5.26 1.80
CA GLY A 61 -8.04 -4.82 0.41
C GLY A 61 -8.18 -3.31 0.27
N GLU A 62 -8.94 -2.66 1.16
CA GLU A 62 -9.11 -1.20 1.18
C GLU A 62 -7.78 -0.48 1.48
N VAL A 63 -7.02 -0.97 2.46
CA VAL A 63 -5.69 -0.41 2.80
C VAL A 63 -4.74 -0.51 1.61
N VAL A 64 -4.71 -1.63 0.90
CA VAL A 64 -3.89 -1.76 -0.33
C VAL A 64 -4.28 -0.70 -1.37
N LEU A 65 -5.57 -0.49 -1.60
CA LEU A 65 -6.04 0.51 -2.57
C LEU A 65 -5.63 1.93 -2.19
N GLN A 66 -5.67 2.28 -0.90
CA GLN A 66 -5.18 3.56 -0.39
C GLN A 66 -3.67 3.72 -0.62
N MET A 67 -2.87 2.67 -0.37
CA MET A 67 -1.43 2.72 -0.63
C MET A 67 -1.12 2.90 -2.13
N VAL A 68 -1.89 2.29 -3.03
CA VAL A 68 -1.72 2.52 -4.48
C VAL A 68 -2.00 3.97 -4.84
N GLN A 69 -3.05 4.57 -4.26
CA GLN A 69 -3.34 5.98 -4.48
C GLN A 69 -2.16 6.87 -4.04
N MET A 70 -1.55 6.57 -2.89
CA MET A 70 -0.36 7.29 -2.42
C MET A 70 0.84 7.14 -3.39
N LEU A 71 1.05 5.95 -3.97
CA LEU A 71 2.09 5.76 -5.00
C LEU A 71 1.85 6.65 -6.22
N ASP A 72 0.61 6.70 -6.69
CA ASP A 72 0.26 7.47 -7.88
C ASP A 72 0.36 8.98 -7.63
N GLU A 73 -0.04 9.44 -6.45
CA GLU A 73 0.15 10.82 -6.02
C GLU A 73 1.62 11.20 -5.86
N ALA A 74 2.45 10.31 -5.35
CA ALA A 74 3.89 10.53 -5.28
C ALA A 74 4.53 10.59 -6.68
N ARG A 75 4.02 9.80 -7.63
CA ARG A 75 4.48 9.80 -9.02
C ARG A 75 4.04 11.05 -9.78
N SER A 76 2.84 11.56 -9.55
CA SER A 76 2.34 12.77 -10.22
C SER A 76 3.03 14.06 -9.77
N ARG A 77 3.75 14.02 -8.65
CA ARG A 77 4.54 15.15 -8.10
C ARG A 77 6.03 15.10 -8.48
N ARG A 78 6.49 14.03 -9.15
CA ARG A 78 7.84 13.91 -9.72
C ARG A 78 7.88 14.58 -11.09
#